data_AF-A0A930AVU2-F1
#
_entry.id   AF-A0A930AVU2-F1
#
_cell.length_a   1.000
_cell.length_b   1.000
_cell.length_c   1.000
_cell.angle_alpha   90.00
_cell.angle_beta   90.00
_cell.angle_gamma   90.00
#
_symmetry.space_group_name_H-M   'P 1'
#
loop_
_entity.id
_entity.type
_entity.pdbx_description
1 polymer ?
#
loop_
_entity_poly.entity_id
_entity_poly.type
_entity_poly.pdbx_seq_one_letter_code
_entity_poly.pdbx_strand_id
1 'polypeptide(L)' 'MKTYLVTGAAGFIGANYIKYLLHKKYVNEDIKIIILDALTYAGNLGTIKDDIDNERCVFVKGDIRDRELVDQLFA' A
#
# COMPACT_ATOMS: atom_id res chain seq x y z
N MET A 1 -0.77 -4.44 -16.65
CA MET A 1 -1.03 -4.34 -15.20
C MET A 1 -0.82 -2.91 -14.74
N LYS A 2 -1.78 -2.29 -14.03
CA LYS A 2 -1.60 -0.95 -13.44
C LYS A 2 -1.01 -1.10 -12.03
N THR A 3 -0.01 -0.30 -11.68
CA THR A 3 0.61 -0.30 -10.34
C THR A 3 0.25 0.99 -9.61
N TYR A 4 -0.22 0.87 -8.37
CA TYR A 4 -0.55 1.99 -7.50
C TYR A 4 0.40 2.02 -6.30
N LEU A 5 1.11 3.13 -6.12
CA LEU A 5 1.81 3.42 -4.87
C LEU A 5 0.83 4.10 -3.91
N VAL A 6 0.54 3.46 -2.77
CA VAL A 6 -0.36 4.00 -1.75
C VAL A 6 0.46 4.31 -0.50
N THR A 7 0.70 5.60 -0.26
CA THR A 7 1.43 6.08 0.91
C THR A 7 0.50 6.22 2.11
N GLY A 8 0.95 5.86 3.32
CA GLY A 8 0.12 6.00 4.53
C GLY A 8 -1.03 4.99 4.60
N ALA A 9 -0.90 3.83 3.95
CA ALA A 9 -1.97 2.84 3.84
C ALA A 9 -2.30 2.13 5.17
N ALA A 10 -1.44 2.19 6.18
CA ALA A 10 -1.71 1.63 7.50
C ALA A 10 -2.54 2.60 8.39
N GLY A 11 -2.84 3.82 7.90
CA GLY A 11 -3.77 4.75 8.54
C GLY A 11 -5.23 4.47 8.18
N PHE A 12 -6.17 5.22 8.79
CA PHE A 12 -7.61 4.96 8.64
C PHE A 12 -8.12 5.00 7.20
N ILE A 13 -7.90 6.10 6.48
CA ILE A 13 -8.35 6.26 5.09
C ILE A 13 -7.56 5.31 4.17
N GLY A 14 -6.24 5.25 4.35
CA GLY A 14 -5.36 4.42 3.54
C GLY A 14 -5.74 2.93 3.57
N ALA A 15 -6.05 2.40 4.75
CA ALA A 15 -6.44 1.01 4.93
C ALA A 15 -7.76 0.69 4.22
N ASN A 16 -8.74 1.60 4.33
CA ASN A 16 -10.02 1.43 3.63
C ASN A 16 -9.86 1.61 2.12
N TYR A 17 -8.96 2.50 1.68
CA TYR A 17 -8.69 2.73 0.27
C TYR A 17 -8.10 1.48 -0.38
N ILE A 18 -7.09 0.84 0.21
CA ILE A 18 -6.53 -0.39 -0.36
C ILE A 18 -7.57 -1.52 -0.42
N LYS A 19 -8.41 -1.66 0.60
CA LYS A 19 -9.49 -2.67 0.65
C LYS A 19 -10.52 -2.40 -0.44
N TYR A 20 -10.88 -1.14 -0.65
CA TYR A 20 -11.76 -0.76 -1.73
C TYR A 20 -11.16 -1.06 -3.11
N LEU A 21 -9.85 -0.80 -3.32
CA LEU A 21 -9.19 -1.13 -4.57
C LEU A 21 -9.17 -2.64 -4.82
N LEU A 22 -8.70 -3.43 -3.85
CA LEU A 22 -8.54 -4.89 -3.96
C LEU A 22 -9.88 -5.63 -4.08
N HIS A 23 -10.82 -5.31 -3.20
CA HIS A 23 -12.01 -6.15 -3.00
C HIS A 23 -13.28 -5.60 -3.65
N LYS A 24 -13.24 -4.38 -4.22
CA LYS A 24 -14.42 -3.77 -4.86
C LYS A 24 -14.14 -3.21 -6.23
N LYS A 25 -13.28 -2.20 -6.34
CA LYS A 25 -13.08 -1.45 -7.59
C LYS A 25 -12.40 -2.30 -8.66
N TYR A 26 -11.36 -3.03 -8.27
CA TYR A 26 -10.50 -3.79 -9.18
C TYR A 26 -10.49 -5.29 -8.86
N VAL A 27 -11.60 -5.82 -8.34
CA VAL A 27 -11.73 -7.24 -7.97
C VAL A 27 -11.48 -8.17 -9.17
N ASN A 28 -11.88 -7.75 -10.37
CA ASN A 28 -11.74 -8.50 -11.63
C ASN A 28 -10.66 -7.91 -12.56
N GLU A 29 -9.82 -6.99 -12.08
CA GLU A 29 -8.76 -6.37 -12.87
C GLU A 29 -7.39 -6.72 -12.29
N ASP A 30 -6.42 -6.95 -13.18
CA ASP A 30 -5.03 -7.17 -12.79
C ASP A 30 -4.34 -5.84 -12.45
N ILE A 31 -4.22 -5.60 -11.14
CA ILE A 31 -3.56 -4.44 -10.55
C ILE A 31 -2.56 -4.89 -9.49
N LYS A 32 -1.54 -4.07 -9.29
CA LYS A 32 -0.58 -4.18 -8.19
C LYS A 32 -0.67 -2.96 -7.29
N ILE A 33 -0.65 -3.18 -5.98
CA ILE A 33 -0.59 -2.14 -4.96
C ILE A 33 0.74 -2.29 -4.23
N ILE A 34 1.47 -1.20 -4.14
CA ILE A 34 2.66 -1.07 -3.30
C ILE A 34 2.31 -0.11 -2.18
N ILE A 35 2.31 -0.60 -0.95
CA ILE A 35 2.08 0.21 0.23
C ILE A 35 3.42 0.74 0.71
N LEU A 36 3.53 2.07 0.85
CA LEU A 36 4.65 2.70 1.55
C LEU A 36 4.12 3.34 2.83
N ASP A 37 4.52 2.81 3.98
CA ASP A 37 4.10 3.35 5.26
C ASP A 37 5.24 3.37 6.28
N ALA A 38 5.38 4.49 6.98
CA ALA A 38 6.39 4.67 8.01
C ALA A 38 6.02 3.99 9.33
N LEU A 39 4.77 3.54 9.48
CA LEU A 39 4.20 3.01 10.72
C LEU A 39 4.43 3.97 11.89
N THR A 40 4.10 5.24 11.67
CA THR A 40 4.09 6.26 12.73
C THR A 40 2.95 6.00 13.73
N TYR A 41 2.74 6.90 14.69
CA TYR A 41 1.71 6.78 15.73
C TYR A 41 0.32 6.31 15.22
N ALA A 42 -0.14 6.82 14.09
CA ALA A 42 -1.47 6.50 13.54
C ALA A 42 -1.47 5.26 12.62
N GLY A 43 -0.32 4.70 12.29
CA GLY A 43 -0.18 3.53 11.42
C GLY A 43 -0.34 2.24 12.21
N ASN A 44 -1.29 1.39 11.79
CA ASN A 44 -1.49 0.07 12.38
C ASN A 44 -1.47 -1.02 11.31
N LEU A 45 -0.36 -1.76 11.23
CA LEU A 45 -0.19 -2.86 10.28
C LEU A 45 -1.30 -3.92 10.41
N GLY A 46 -1.85 -4.12 11.61
CA GLY A 46 -2.95 -5.04 11.85
C GLY A 46 -4.24 -4.72 11.09
N THR A 47 -4.39 -3.49 10.60
CA THR A 47 -5.56 -3.08 9.80
C THR A 47 -5.50 -3.54 8.35
N ILE A 48 -4.30 -3.83 7.83
CA ILE A 48 -4.03 -4.19 6.44
C ILE A 48 -3.30 -5.54 6.28
N LYS A 49 -2.95 -6.20 7.39
CA LYS A 49 -2.13 -7.43 7.39
C LYS A 49 -2.70 -8.54 6.50
N ASP A 50 -4.03 -8.67 6.45
CA ASP A 50 -4.72 -9.75 5.74
C ASP A 50 -4.88 -9.40 4.24
N ASP A 51 -4.61 -8.15 3.87
CA ASP A 51 -4.65 -7.65 2.49
C ASP A 51 -3.28 -7.72 1.81
N ILE A 52 -2.20 -8.04 2.53
CA ILE A 52 -0.83 -8.14 2.01
C ILE A 52 -0.55 -9.59 1.64
N ASP A 53 -0.48 -9.88 0.34
CA ASP A 53 -0.25 -11.22 -0.21
C ASP A 53 1.15 -11.38 -0.82
N ASN A 54 1.94 -10.29 -0.90
CA ASN A 54 3.23 -10.21 -1.59
C ASN A 54 3.19 -10.46 -3.11
N GLU A 55 1.99 -10.48 -3.70
CA GLU A 55 1.78 -10.63 -5.14
C GLU A 55 1.05 -9.40 -5.69
N ARG A 56 -0.23 -9.22 -5.35
CA ARG A 56 -1.05 -8.08 -5.76
C ARG A 56 -0.93 -6.91 -4.80
N CYS A 57 -0.54 -7.14 -3.55
CA CYS A 57 -0.39 -6.13 -2.53
C CYS A 57 0.90 -6.38 -1.74
N VAL A 58 1.85 -5.46 -1.88
CA VAL A 58 3.19 -5.54 -1.28
C VAL A 58 3.37 -4.42 -0.28
N PHE A 59 3.93 -4.72 0.88
CA PHE A 59 4.21 -3.74 1.92
C PHE A 59 5.70 -3.37 1.98
N VAL A 60 5.96 -2.06 1.98
CA VAL A 60 7.28 -1.47 2.17
C VAL A 60 7.21 -0.55 3.38
N LYS A 61 7.95 -0.91 4.44
CA LYS A 61 8.11 -0.02 5.59
C LYS A 61 9.14 1.05 5.23
N GLY A 62 8.73 2.31 5.23
CA GLY A 62 9.62 3.42 4.90
C GLY A 62 8.93 4.78 4.99
N ASP A 63 9.74 5.83 4.99
CA ASP A 63 9.24 7.20 5.02
C ASP A 63 9.15 7.76 3.60
N ILE A 64 8.04 8.43 3.27
CA ILE A 64 7.88 9.10 1.97
C ILE A 64 8.90 10.22 1.74
N ARG A 65 9.57 10.68 2.80
CA ARG A 65 10.65 11.68 2.74
C ARG A 65 11.99 11.07 2.33
N ASP A 66 12.13 9.75 2.33
CA ASP A 66 13.30 9.05 1.83
C ASP A 66 13.27 9.05 0.30
N ARG A 67 14.00 10.00 -0.30
CA ARG A 67 14.05 10.17 -1.75
C ARG A 67 14.60 8.94 -2.46
N GLU A 68 15.67 8.34 -1.95
CA GLU A 68 16.31 7.20 -2.61
C GLU A 68 15.36 6.00 -2.64
N LEU A 69 14.66 5.75 -1.53
CA LEU A 69 13.63 4.71 -1.47
C LEU A 69 12.49 4.99 -2.45
N VAL A 70 11.95 6.21 -2.46
CA VAL A 70 10.84 6.56 -3.34
C VAL A 70 11.27 6.43 -4.81
N ASP A 71 12.46 6.89 -5.17
CA ASP A 71 12.99 6.77 -6.53
C ASP A 71 13.12 5.29 -6.95
N GLN A 72 13.54 4.39 -6.04
CA GLN A 72 13.56 2.94 -6.29
C GLN A 72 12.17 2.33 -6.53
N LEU A 73 11.12 2.87 -5.90
CA LEU A 73 9.75 2.38 -6.06
C LEU A 73 9.11 2.82 -7.39
N PHE A 74 9.65 3.86 -8.03
CA PHE A 74 9.21 4.36 -9.34
C PHE A 74 10.09 3.88 -10.52
N ALA A 75 11.21 3.23 -10.23
CA ALA A 75 12.15 2.72 -11.24
C ALA A 75 11.65 1.48 -11.99
#